data_AF-X1TWQ5-F1
#
_entry.id   AF-X1TWQ5-F1
#
_cell.length_a   1.000
_cell.length_b   1.000
_cell.length_c   1.000
_cell.angle_alpha   90.00
_cell.angle_beta   90.00
_cell.angle_gamma   90.00
#
_symmetry.space_group_name_H-M   'P 1'
#
loop_
_entity.id
_entity.type
_entity.pdbx_description
1 polymer ?
#
loop_
_entity_poly.entity_id
_entity_poly.type
_entity_poly.pdbx_seq_one_letter_code
_entity_poly.pdbx_strand_id
1 'polypeptide(L)'
;MKKLTVVLLSVMICLMGVSLIFAQETKVYPNLAEYEKLTGKTIERFNEAPMLETKVAEGILPPVEERLPEDPSVLEPLEEIGQYGGRLVYVPPGRLRDVRNHGLFMRSPDGAKILPDIAKGYEYSEDYKTLTIYLRMRGED
;
A
#
# COMPACT_ATOMS: atom_id res chain seq x y z
N MET A 1 -44.92 25.10 -3.95
CA MET A 1 -43.57 25.16 -4.58
C MET A 1 -42.45 25.20 -3.55
N LYS A 2 -42.40 26.18 -2.62
CA LYS A 2 -41.31 26.31 -1.62
C LYS A 2 -41.03 25.06 -0.76
N LYS A 3 -42.07 24.34 -0.30
CA LYS A 3 -41.91 23.11 0.51
C LYS A 3 -41.30 21.94 -0.25
N LEU A 4 -41.62 21.80 -1.55
CA LEU A 4 -41.07 20.74 -2.41
C LEU A 4 -39.60 20.99 -2.74
N THR A 5 -39.24 22.26 -2.96
CA THR A 5 -37.85 22.68 -3.19
C THR A 5 -36.95 22.43 -1.97
N VAL A 6 -37.45 22.66 -0.76
CA VAL A 6 -36.70 22.39 0.48
C VAL A 6 -36.46 20.90 0.70
N VAL A 7 -37.44 20.04 0.40
CA VAL A 7 -37.30 18.58 0.50
C VAL A 7 -36.34 18.04 -0.55
N LEU A 8 -36.39 18.55 -1.79
CA LEU A 8 -35.44 18.16 -2.84
C LEU A 8 -34.00 18.59 -2.50
N LEU A 9 -33.81 19.79 -1.94
CA LEU A 9 -32.50 20.25 -1.47
C LEU A 9 -31.99 19.41 -0.29
N SER A 10 -32.85 19.03 0.66
CA SER A 10 -32.43 18.19 1.78
C SER A 10 -32.05 16.77 1.34
N VAL A 11 -32.79 16.19 0.38
CA VAL A 11 -32.47 14.88 -0.19
C VAL A 11 -31.16 14.93 -0.98
N MET A 12 -30.93 16.00 -1.75
CA MET A 12 -29.68 16.19 -2.49
C MET A 12 -28.48 16.38 -1.55
N ILE A 13 -28.64 17.15 -0.46
CA ILE A 13 -27.61 17.32 0.57
C ILE A 13 -27.33 16.00 1.30
N CYS A 14 -28.36 15.20 1.60
CA CYS A 14 -28.18 13.86 2.16
C CYS A 14 -27.47 12.92 1.18
N LEU A 15 -27.80 12.95 -0.12
CA LEU A 15 -27.16 12.12 -1.15
C LEU A 15 -25.70 12.53 -1.41
N MET A 16 -25.39 13.84 -1.38
CA MET A 16 -24.01 14.35 -1.49
C MET A 16 -23.19 14.13 -0.21
N GLY A 17 -23.83 14.12 0.95
CA GLY A 17 -23.18 13.81 2.22
C GLY A 17 -22.74 12.34 2.33
N VAL A 18 -23.48 11.43 1.68
CA VAL A 18 -23.16 9.98 1.66
C VAL A 18 -21.92 9.67 0.81
N SER A 19 -21.66 10.41 -0.26
CA SER A 19 -20.49 10.18 -1.13
C SER A 19 -19.15 10.64 -0.54
N LEU A 20 -19.16 11.42 0.55
CA LEU A 20 -17.93 11.80 1.28
C LEU A 20 -17.53 10.79 2.36
N ILE A 21 -18.32 9.72 2.57
CA ILE A 21 -18.06 8.67 3.58
C ILE A 21 -17.48 7.40 2.92
N PHE A 22 -16.87 7.50 1.73
CA PHE A 22 -15.99 6.42 1.29
C PHE A 22 -14.76 6.43 2.19
N ALA A 23 -14.79 5.57 3.21
CA ALA A 23 -13.59 5.19 3.95
C ALA A 23 -12.54 4.79 2.92
N GLN A 24 -11.49 5.61 2.81
CA GLN A 24 -10.43 5.46 1.84
C GLN A 24 -9.69 4.16 2.18
N GLU A 25 -9.88 3.12 1.37
CA GLU A 25 -9.38 1.78 1.65
C GLU A 25 -7.90 1.67 1.25
N THR A 26 -7.04 1.29 2.21
CA THR A 26 -5.65 0.93 1.89
C THR A 26 -5.60 -0.45 1.24
N LYS A 27 -5.22 -0.49 -0.04
CA LYS A 27 -5.03 -1.74 -0.77
C LYS A 27 -3.55 -2.05 -0.92
N VAL A 28 -3.17 -3.22 -0.41
CA VAL A 28 -1.82 -3.78 -0.56
C VAL A 28 -1.96 -5.16 -1.18
N TYR A 29 -1.31 -5.35 -2.32
CA TYR A 29 -1.30 -6.61 -3.05
C TYR A 29 -0.03 -7.39 -2.69
N PRO A 30 -0.14 -8.71 -2.44
CA PRO A 30 0.97 -9.51 -1.98
C PRO A 30 2.04 -9.73 -3.05
N ASN A 31 1.71 -9.64 -4.34
CA ASN A 31 2.67 -9.74 -5.46
C ASN A 31 2.10 -9.13 -6.73
N LEU A 32 2.91 -9.07 -7.79
CA LEU A 32 2.53 -8.53 -9.10
C LEU A 32 1.39 -9.32 -9.75
N ALA A 33 1.40 -10.65 -9.63
CA ALA A 33 0.38 -11.51 -10.23
C ALA A 33 -1.02 -11.27 -9.63
N GLU A 34 -1.14 -11.14 -8.31
CA GLU A 34 -2.40 -10.80 -7.66
C GLU A 34 -2.83 -9.36 -7.96
N TYR A 35 -1.89 -8.42 -8.10
CA TYR A 35 -2.20 -7.07 -8.57
C TYR A 35 -2.82 -7.10 -9.97
N GLU A 36 -2.19 -7.78 -10.92
CA GLU A 36 -2.68 -7.88 -12.30
C GLU A 36 -4.03 -8.58 -12.36
N LYS A 37 -4.18 -9.72 -11.68
CA LYS A 37 -5.43 -10.47 -11.61
C LYS A 37 -6.60 -9.64 -11.07
N LEU A 38 -6.36 -8.81 -10.06
CA LEU A 38 -7.42 -8.03 -9.39
C LEU A 38 -7.69 -6.69 -10.07
N THR A 39 -6.72 -6.12 -10.78
CA THR A 39 -6.85 -4.77 -11.37
C THR A 39 -6.88 -4.75 -12.90
N GLY A 40 -6.47 -5.84 -13.55
CA GLY A 40 -6.25 -5.92 -14.99
C GLY A 40 -5.07 -5.08 -15.48
N LYS A 41 -4.20 -4.60 -14.59
CA LYS A 41 -3.06 -3.74 -14.91
C LYS A 41 -1.73 -4.47 -14.65
N THR A 42 -0.77 -4.26 -15.54
CA THR A 42 0.59 -4.79 -15.41
C THR A 42 1.56 -3.70 -14.94
N ILE A 43 2.62 -4.12 -14.23
CA ILE A 43 3.76 -3.25 -13.88
C ILE A 43 4.96 -3.74 -14.67
N GLU A 44 5.30 -3.02 -15.73
CA GLU A 44 6.34 -3.45 -16.69
C GLU A 44 7.74 -2.92 -16.34
N ARG A 45 7.83 -1.92 -15.47
CA ARG A 45 9.08 -1.26 -15.11
C ARG A 45 9.08 -0.80 -13.67
N PHE A 46 10.24 -0.84 -13.05
CA PHE A 46 10.48 -0.24 -11.75
C PHE A 46 11.23 1.07 -11.91
N ASN A 47 11.02 1.99 -10.97
CA ASN A 47 11.74 3.25 -10.91
C ASN A 47 12.39 3.36 -9.53
N GLU A 48 13.42 4.20 -9.45
CA GLU A 48 14.10 4.50 -8.19
C GLU A 48 14.21 6.00 -7.96
N ALA A 49 14.55 6.39 -6.73
CA ALA A 49 14.70 7.79 -6.39
C ALA A 49 15.91 8.40 -7.11
N PRO A 50 15.81 9.62 -7.67
CA PRO A 50 16.92 10.26 -8.41
C PRO A 50 18.23 10.36 -7.61
N MET A 51 18.16 10.42 -6.28
CA MET A 51 19.36 10.44 -5.42
C MET A 51 20.17 9.13 -5.44
N LEU A 52 19.64 8.04 -6.00
CA LEU A 52 20.30 6.75 -6.12
C LEU A 52 21.01 6.58 -7.46
N GLU A 53 20.64 7.35 -8.49
CA GLU A 53 21.15 7.21 -9.86
C GLU A 53 22.68 7.24 -9.93
N THR A 54 23.32 8.18 -9.23
CA THR A 54 24.79 8.29 -9.20
C THR A 54 25.44 7.03 -8.64
N LYS A 55 24.88 6.44 -7.57
CA LYS A 55 25.43 5.22 -6.96
C LYS A 55 25.28 4.01 -7.86
N VAL A 56 24.18 3.95 -8.62
CA VAL A 56 23.96 2.90 -9.62
C VAL A 56 24.92 3.06 -10.79
N ALA A 57 25.06 4.28 -11.33
CA ALA A 57 26.00 4.57 -12.41
C ALA A 57 27.47 4.31 -12.04
N GLU A 58 27.84 4.53 -10.78
CA GLU A 58 29.18 4.24 -10.24
C GLU A 58 29.38 2.76 -9.86
N GLY A 59 28.34 1.91 -9.97
CA GLY A 59 28.39 0.49 -9.60
C GLY A 59 28.48 0.22 -8.10
N ILE A 60 28.24 1.24 -7.25
CA ILE A 60 28.22 1.13 -5.79
C ILE A 60 26.91 0.46 -5.32
N LEU A 61 25.84 0.62 -6.09
CA LEU A 61 24.52 0.06 -5.82
C LEU A 61 24.03 -0.71 -7.05
N PRO A 62 23.51 -1.94 -6.92
CA PRO A 62 22.86 -2.62 -8.04
C PRO A 62 21.63 -1.84 -8.56
N PRO A 63 21.24 -2.02 -9.82
CA PRO A 63 20.01 -1.41 -10.36
C PRO A 63 18.77 -1.87 -9.59
N VAL A 64 17.67 -1.12 -9.71
CA VAL A 64 16.46 -1.36 -8.91
C VAL A 64 15.87 -2.76 -9.08
N GLU A 65 15.94 -3.30 -10.30
CA GLU A 65 15.46 -4.63 -10.65
C GLU A 65 16.18 -5.73 -9.88
N GLU A 66 17.49 -5.59 -9.64
CA GLU A 66 18.30 -6.55 -8.90
C GLU A 66 18.14 -6.40 -7.37
N ARG A 67 17.73 -5.21 -6.91
CA ARG A 67 17.52 -4.94 -5.48
C ARG A 67 16.15 -5.37 -4.98
N LEU A 68 15.16 -5.43 -5.87
CA LEU A 68 13.81 -5.82 -5.53
C LEU A 68 13.71 -7.35 -5.35
N PRO A 69 12.80 -7.84 -4.49
CA PRO A 69 12.45 -9.25 -4.49
C PRO A 69 11.78 -9.64 -5.81
N GLU A 70 11.81 -10.92 -6.18
CA GLU A 70 11.10 -11.45 -7.37
C GLU A 70 9.59 -11.15 -7.32
N ASP A 71 9.00 -11.24 -6.12
CA ASP A 71 7.60 -10.96 -5.84
C ASP A 71 7.43 -9.69 -4.98
N PRO A 72 7.58 -8.48 -5.55
CA PRO A 72 7.41 -7.24 -4.79
C PRO A 72 5.93 -7.01 -4.43
N SER A 73 5.69 -6.41 -3.25
CA SER A 73 4.37 -5.92 -2.87
C SER A 73 3.99 -4.71 -3.70
N VAL A 74 2.70 -4.58 -4.03
CA VAL A 74 2.17 -3.38 -4.67
C VAL A 74 1.24 -2.65 -3.71
N LEU A 75 1.50 -1.37 -3.45
CA LEU A 75 0.63 -0.50 -2.65
C LEU A 75 -0.11 0.45 -3.58
N GLU A 76 -1.44 0.46 -3.52
CA GLU A 76 -2.26 1.48 -4.18
C GLU A 76 -2.26 2.75 -3.32
N PRO A 77 -1.85 3.92 -3.85
CA PRO A 77 -1.89 5.15 -3.08
C PRO A 77 -3.31 5.53 -2.68
N LEU A 78 -3.41 6.19 -1.52
CA LEU A 78 -4.69 6.63 -0.99
C LEU A 78 -5.33 7.75 -1.82
N GLU A 79 -4.50 8.69 -2.29
CA GLU A 79 -4.91 9.86 -3.07
C GLU A 79 -4.36 9.79 -4.49
N GLU A 80 -3.03 9.83 -4.65
CA GLU A 80 -2.37 9.84 -5.96
C GLU A 80 -0.97 9.20 -5.92
N ILE A 81 -0.43 8.92 -7.12
CA ILE A 81 0.94 8.41 -7.28
C ILE A 81 1.94 9.43 -6.72
N GLY A 82 2.74 9.00 -5.74
CA GLY A 82 3.73 9.85 -5.09
C GLY A 82 4.89 10.26 -5.99
N GLN A 83 5.59 11.32 -5.58
CA GLN A 83 6.80 11.83 -6.23
C GLN A 83 8.03 11.61 -5.34
N TYR A 84 9.17 11.27 -5.95
CA TYR A 84 10.42 11.12 -5.20
C TYR A 84 10.95 12.48 -4.70
N GLY A 85 11.51 12.48 -3.49
CA GLY A 85 12.27 13.61 -2.95
C GLY A 85 11.62 14.27 -1.75
N GLY A 86 12.07 15.50 -1.46
CA GLY A 86 11.66 16.27 -0.28
C GLY A 86 12.41 15.89 0.99
N ARG A 87 12.00 16.50 2.11
CA ARG A 87 12.56 16.26 3.44
C ARG A 87 11.44 16.23 4.46
N LEU A 88 11.19 15.06 5.05
CA LEU A 88 10.25 14.93 6.16
C LEU A 88 10.88 15.53 7.43
N VAL A 89 10.37 16.67 7.87
CA VAL A 89 10.78 17.30 9.14
C VAL A 89 9.79 16.89 10.21
N TYR A 90 10.32 16.37 11.30
CA TYR A 90 9.54 15.76 12.36
C TYR A 90 10.08 16.17 13.74
N VAL A 91 9.20 16.38 14.73
CA VAL A 91 9.58 16.85 16.08
C VAL A 91 9.12 15.85 17.15
N PRO A 92 10.03 15.21 17.92
CA PRO A 92 9.71 14.31 19.04
C PRO A 92 8.78 14.95 20.11
N PRO A 93 7.96 14.17 20.86
CA PRO A 93 8.07 12.72 21.09
C PRO A 93 7.13 11.86 20.24
N GLY A 94 6.38 12.44 19.30
CA GLY A 94 5.55 11.66 18.36
C GLY A 94 6.31 10.50 17.69
N ARG A 95 5.53 9.59 17.14
CA ARG A 95 5.98 8.23 16.90
C ARG A 95 6.53 8.10 15.49
N LEU A 96 7.76 8.57 15.25
CA LEU A 96 8.53 8.12 14.07
C LEU A 96 8.60 6.58 13.99
N ARG A 97 8.48 5.91 15.15
CA ARG A 97 8.31 4.45 15.23
C ARG A 97 7.18 3.97 14.32
N ASP A 98 6.03 4.63 14.30
CA ASP A 98 4.86 4.19 13.54
C ASP A 98 5.07 4.35 12.02
N VAL A 99 6.00 5.22 11.60
CA VAL A 99 6.38 5.41 10.18
C VAL A 99 7.46 4.43 9.73
N ARG A 100 8.20 3.82 10.67
CA ARG A 100 9.34 2.92 10.38
C ARG A 100 9.06 1.45 10.69
N ASN A 101 7.92 1.13 11.28
CA ASN A 101 7.66 -0.22 11.76
C ASN A 101 7.14 -1.09 10.63
N HIS A 102 7.87 -2.16 10.32
CA HIS A 102 7.41 -3.25 9.47
C HIS A 102 7.18 -4.49 10.32
N GLY A 103 6.09 -5.20 10.07
CA GLY A 103 5.77 -6.48 10.68
C GLY A 103 5.74 -7.60 9.63
N LEU A 104 5.38 -8.81 10.06
CA LEU A 104 5.02 -9.86 9.10
C LEU A 104 3.79 -9.43 8.29
N PHE A 105 2.84 -8.77 8.95
CA PHE A 105 1.63 -8.23 8.37
C PHE A 105 1.36 -6.83 8.93
N MET A 106 0.63 -6.03 8.16
CA MET A 106 0.14 -4.72 8.55
C MET A 106 -1.37 -4.78 8.85
N ARG A 107 -1.87 -3.92 9.73
CA ARG A 107 -3.31 -3.71 9.90
C ARG A 107 -3.73 -2.50 9.06
N SER A 108 -4.84 -2.58 8.35
CA SER A 108 -5.39 -1.42 7.64
C SER A 108 -5.65 -0.25 8.60
N PRO A 109 -5.64 1.01 8.13
CA PRO A 109 -5.84 2.17 9.00
C PRO A 109 -7.16 2.16 9.77
N ASP A 110 -8.22 1.62 9.17
CA ASP A 110 -9.54 1.40 9.79
C ASP A 110 -9.56 0.20 10.75
N GLY A 111 -8.51 -0.61 10.73
CA GLY A 111 -8.37 -1.78 11.55
C GLY A 111 -9.07 -3.05 11.06
N ALA A 112 -9.79 -2.99 9.96
CA ALA A 112 -10.68 -4.06 9.52
C ALA A 112 -9.94 -5.23 8.86
N LYS A 113 -8.75 -4.99 8.29
CA LYS A 113 -8.03 -5.94 7.45
C LYS A 113 -6.61 -6.18 7.94
N ILE A 114 -6.16 -7.41 7.76
CA ILE A 114 -4.74 -7.78 7.82
C ILE A 114 -4.21 -7.75 6.40
N LEU A 115 -3.23 -6.89 6.16
CA LEU A 115 -2.59 -6.62 4.89
C LEU A 115 -1.19 -7.26 4.87
N PRO A 116 -0.71 -7.73 3.71
CA PRO A 116 0.65 -8.23 3.60
C PRO A 116 1.67 -7.12 3.87
N ASP A 117 2.79 -7.47 4.49
CA ASP A 117 3.95 -6.60 4.70
C ASP A 117 5.20 -7.42 4.32
N ILE A 118 6.07 -7.77 5.28
CA ILE A 118 7.22 -8.65 5.00
C ILE A 118 6.77 -10.04 4.53
N ALA A 119 5.69 -10.57 5.10
CA ALA A 119 5.08 -11.80 4.63
C ALA A 119 4.06 -11.51 3.52
N LYS A 120 4.06 -12.37 2.49
CA LYS A 120 3.09 -12.30 1.38
C LYS A 120 1.79 -13.02 1.69
N GLY A 121 1.76 -13.88 2.69
CA GLY A 121 0.54 -14.57 3.11
C GLY A 121 0.75 -15.52 4.28
N TYR A 122 -0.32 -16.17 4.69
CA TYR A 122 -0.32 -17.20 5.71
C TYR A 122 -1.45 -18.19 5.50
N GLU A 123 -1.36 -19.34 6.15
CA GLU A 123 -2.36 -20.39 6.12
C GLU A 123 -2.41 -21.10 7.48
N TYR A 124 -3.62 -21.36 7.98
CA TYR A 124 -3.84 -22.17 9.17
C TYR A 124 -4.04 -23.64 8.76
N SER A 125 -3.52 -24.58 9.55
CA SER A 125 -3.92 -25.98 9.44
C SER A 125 -5.42 -26.14 9.71
N GLU A 126 -6.03 -27.22 9.20
CA GLU A 126 -7.46 -27.50 9.40
C GLU A 126 -7.85 -27.57 10.89
N ASP A 127 -6.93 -28.02 11.75
CA ASP A 127 -7.13 -28.10 13.19
C ASP A 127 -6.75 -26.81 13.94
N TYR A 128 -6.34 -25.76 13.21
CA TYR A 128 -5.91 -24.45 13.71
C TYR A 128 -4.73 -24.48 14.69
N LYS A 129 -3.93 -25.55 14.72
CA LYS A 129 -2.76 -25.66 15.61
C LYS A 129 -1.45 -25.24 14.98
N THR A 130 -1.42 -25.11 13.65
CA THR A 130 -0.24 -24.67 12.90
C THR A 130 -0.59 -23.46 12.06
N LEU A 131 0.28 -22.46 12.09
CA LEU A 131 0.23 -21.29 11.20
C LEU A 131 1.47 -21.29 10.33
N THR A 132 1.30 -21.52 9.04
CA THR A 132 2.36 -21.40 8.04
C THR A 132 2.39 -19.96 7.53
N ILE A 133 3.56 -19.32 7.55
CA ILE A 133 3.74 -17.94 7.09
C ILE A 133 4.63 -17.97 5.85
N TYR A 134 4.13 -17.38 4.76
CA TYR A 134 4.84 -17.29 3.49
C TYR A 134 5.56 -15.95 3.40
N LEU A 135 6.89 -15.97 3.56
CA LEU A 135 7.73 -14.80 3.37
C LEU A 135 7.91 -14.47 1.89
N ARG A 136 8.27 -13.22 1.60
CA ARG A 136 8.75 -12.83 0.27
C ARG A 136 10.13 -13.42 0.04
N MET A 137 10.36 -14.01 -1.12
CA MET A 137 11.70 -14.44 -1.51
C MET A 137 12.49 -13.22 -1.93
N ARG A 138 13.73 -13.11 -1.41
CA ARG A 138 14.73 -12.23 -2.01
C ARG A 138 15.15 -12.91 -3.33
N GLY A 139 15.30 -12.17 -4.43
CA GLY A 139 15.87 -12.74 -5.65
C GLY A 139 17.21 -13.39 -5.32
N GLU A 140 17.41 -14.63 -5.77
CA GLU A 140 18.65 -15.37 -5.53
C GLU A 140 19.84 -14.66 -6.21
N ASP A 141 20.98 -14.66 -5.51
CA ASP A 141 22.31 -14.55 -6.12
C ASP A 141 22.77 -15.97 -6.52
#